data_AF-L1I777-F1
#
_entry.id   AF-L1I777-F1
#
_cell.length_a   1.000
_cell.length_b   1.000
_cell.length_c   1.000
_cell.angle_alpha   90.00
_cell.angle_beta   90.00
_cell.angle_gamma   90.00
#
_symmetry.space_group_name_H-M   'P 1'
#
loop_
_entity.id
_entity.type
_entity.pdbx_description
1 polymer ?
#
loop_
_entity_poly.entity_id
_entity_poly.type
_entity_poly.pdbx_seq_one_letter_code
_entity_poly.pdbx_strand_id
1 'polypeptide(L)'
;MMSAPKLLTTVRPPFKLIGYHHLGVAVSQMPAALDFYGKLGFKEVEDGRSTEERRMMKNAGGLQLHLFKADAGHENNQNILMDFKDVKYPGHTHASFLVPS
;
A
#
# COMPACT_ATOMS: atom_id res chain seq x y z
N MET A 1 -16.85 35.87 19.96
CA MET A 1 -16.44 34.46 19.83
C MET A 1 -17.08 33.88 18.58
N MET A 2 -16.29 33.54 17.56
CA MET A 2 -16.81 32.90 16.35
C MET A 2 -16.99 31.40 16.62
N SER A 3 -18.20 30.88 16.45
CA SER A 3 -18.49 29.45 16.54
C SER A 3 -17.81 28.73 15.39
N ALA A 4 -17.03 27.69 15.70
CA ALA A 4 -16.48 26.79 14.69
C ALA A 4 -17.63 26.14 13.87
N PRO A 5 -17.45 25.91 12.56
CA PRO A 5 -18.47 25.27 11.75
C PRO A 5 -18.67 23.83 12.22
N LYS A 6 -19.90 23.46 12.58
CA LYS A 6 -20.28 22.07 12.80
C LYS A 6 -20.18 21.36 11.46
N LEU A 7 -19.28 20.38 11.34
CA LEU A 7 -19.28 19.46 10.22
C LEU A 7 -20.62 18.73 10.19
N LEU A 8 -21.50 19.15 9.28
CA LEU A 8 -22.68 18.41 8.87
C LEU A 8 -22.23 17.33 7.89
N THR A 9 -22.10 16.09 8.36
CA THR A 9 -22.31 14.87 7.56
C THR A 9 -22.28 13.63 8.47
N THR A 10 -23.42 13.30 9.08
CA THR A 10 -23.67 11.95 9.61
C THR A 10 -23.94 10.98 8.47
N VAL A 11 -23.00 10.86 7.52
CA VAL A 11 -23.00 9.73 6.58
C VAL A 11 -22.51 8.55 7.40
N ARG A 12 -23.43 7.69 7.87
CA ARG A 12 -23.03 6.39 8.40
C ARG A 12 -22.33 5.66 7.26
N PRO A 13 -21.05 5.26 7.40
CA PRO A 13 -20.40 4.48 6.35
C PRO A 13 -21.22 3.20 6.14
N PRO A 14 -21.48 2.80 4.88
CA PRO A 14 -22.39 1.69 4.57
C PRO A 14 -21.92 0.36 5.16
N PHE A 15 -20.64 0.25 5.52
CA PHE A 15 -20.03 -0.94 6.10
C PHE A 15 -19.09 -0.57 7.25
N LYS A 16 -19.02 -1.45 8.25
CA LYS A 16 -18.01 -1.37 9.30
C LYS A 16 -16.69 -1.91 8.75
N LEU A 17 -15.63 -1.10 8.76
CA LEU A 17 -14.28 -1.61 8.50
C LEU A 17 -13.83 -2.39 9.74
N ILE A 18 -13.46 -3.65 9.58
CA ILE A 18 -13.08 -4.54 10.70
C ILE A 18 -11.59 -4.84 10.75
N GLY A 19 -10.84 -4.43 9.73
CA GLY A 19 -9.39 -4.59 9.72
C GLY A 19 -8.75 -4.11 8.42
N TYR A 20 -7.43 -4.05 8.46
CA TYR A 20 -6.60 -3.80 7.28
C TYR A 20 -6.24 -5.15 6.65
N HIS A 21 -6.60 -5.37 5.38
CA HIS A 21 -6.35 -6.62 4.69
C HIS A 21 -4.93 -6.67 4.10
N HIS A 22 -4.62 -5.72 3.20
CA HIS A 22 -3.30 -5.63 2.61
C HIS A 22 -2.95 -4.21 2.16
N LEU A 23 -1.66 -3.97 2.01
CA LEU A 23 -1.07 -2.76 1.50
C LEU A 23 -0.44 -3.04 0.14
N GLY A 24 -0.90 -2.36 -0.91
CA GLY A 24 -0.22 -2.33 -2.19
C GLY A 24 0.94 -1.35 -2.18
N VAL A 25 2.11 -1.79 -2.63
CA VAL A 25 3.32 -0.97 -2.74
C VAL A 25 3.92 -1.14 -4.13
N ALA A 26 4.01 -0.05 -4.89
CA ALA A 26 4.83 -0.03 -6.09
C ALA A 26 6.30 0.09 -5.69
N VAL A 27 7.18 -0.69 -6.30
CA VAL A 27 8.61 -0.78 -5.97
C VAL A 27 9.45 -0.65 -7.23
N SER A 28 10.53 0.12 -7.16
CA SER A 28 11.43 0.32 -8.30
C SER A 28 12.32 -0.88 -8.58
N GLN A 29 12.67 -1.68 -7.56
CA GLN A 29 13.53 -2.86 -7.70
C GLN A 29 12.98 -4.01 -6.84
N MET A 30 12.39 -5.02 -7.48
CA MET A 30 11.73 -6.13 -6.79
C MET A 30 12.68 -6.88 -5.86
N PRO A 31 13.90 -7.32 -6.27
CA PRO A 31 14.79 -8.05 -5.38
C PRO A 31 15.19 -7.25 -4.13
N ALA A 32 15.45 -5.95 -4.29
CA ALA A 32 15.79 -5.07 -3.17
C ALA A 32 14.61 -4.87 -2.20
N ALA A 33 13.39 -4.76 -2.74
CA ALA A 33 12.18 -4.66 -1.92
C ALA A 33 11.91 -5.96 -1.14
N LEU A 34 12.05 -7.12 -1.79
CA LEU A 34 11.91 -8.43 -1.15
C LEU A 34 12.90 -8.60 0.00
N ASP A 35 14.18 -8.25 -0.20
CA ASP A 35 15.20 -8.28 0.86
C ASP A 35 14.86 -7.31 2.00
N PHE A 36 14.47 -6.07 1.67
CA PHE A 36 14.12 -5.06 2.66
C PHE A 36 12.92 -5.48 3.53
N TYR A 37 11.81 -5.86 2.91
CA TYR A 37 10.62 -6.30 3.65
C TYR A 37 10.83 -7.67 4.33
N GLY A 38 11.70 -8.51 3.78
CA GLY A 38 12.18 -9.74 4.42
C GLY A 38 12.80 -9.49 5.80
N LYS A 39 13.61 -8.42 5.94
CA LYS A 39 14.20 -8.00 7.23
C LYS A 39 13.15 -7.58 8.26
N LEU A 40 11.97 -7.16 7.80
CA LEU A 40 10.82 -6.84 8.66
C LEU A 40 9.95 -8.06 8.99
N GLY A 41 10.38 -9.26 8.60
CA GLY A 41 9.68 -10.52 8.89
C GLY A 41 8.57 -10.85 7.90
N PHE A 42 8.50 -10.17 6.75
CA PHE A 42 7.62 -10.58 5.66
C PHE A 42 8.23 -11.75 4.90
N LYS A 43 7.38 -12.68 4.48
CA LYS A 43 7.77 -13.82 3.64
C LYS A 43 6.92 -13.83 2.39
N GLU A 44 7.52 -14.18 1.26
CA GLU A 44 6.77 -14.39 0.03
C GLU A 44 5.74 -15.51 0.20
N VAL A 45 4.58 -15.32 -0.45
CA VAL A 45 3.48 -16.28 -0.44
C VAL A 45 3.11 -16.59 -1.88
N GLU A 46 2.99 -17.87 -2.19
CA GLU A 46 2.39 -18.31 -3.46
C GLU A 46 0.87 -18.17 -3.36
N ASP A 47 0.28 -17.31 -4.19
CA ASP A 47 -1.16 -17.12 -4.30
C ASP A 47 -1.70 -17.48 -5.69
N GLY A 48 -0.89 -18.16 -6.50
CA GLY A 48 -1.20 -18.51 -7.90
C GLY A 48 -1.25 -17.31 -8.85
N ARG A 49 -0.92 -16.10 -8.38
CA ARG A 49 -0.92 -14.84 -9.16
C ARG A 49 0.44 -14.14 -9.14
N SER A 50 1.45 -14.75 -8.53
CA SER A 50 2.81 -14.22 -8.48
C SER A 50 3.46 -14.20 -9.87
N THR A 51 4.08 -13.09 -10.22
CA THR A 51 4.85 -12.87 -11.46
C THR A 51 6.13 -12.10 -11.14
N GLU A 52 7.03 -11.94 -12.11
CA GLU A 52 8.23 -11.09 -11.93
C GLU A 52 7.87 -9.64 -11.56
N GLU A 53 6.73 -9.17 -12.06
CA GLU A 53 6.24 -7.80 -11.85
C GLU A 53 5.35 -7.67 -10.61
N ARG A 54 4.95 -8.78 -9.98
CA ARG A 54 4.03 -8.76 -8.83
C ARG A 54 4.35 -9.87 -7.84
N ARG A 55 4.64 -9.49 -6.60
CA ARG A 55 4.88 -10.43 -5.49
C ARG A 55 3.94 -10.14 -4.33
N MET A 56 3.50 -11.20 -3.64
CA MET A 56 2.74 -11.08 -2.39
C MET A 56 3.63 -11.51 -1.24
N MET A 57 3.66 -10.71 -0.17
CA MET A 57 4.35 -11.05 1.06
C MET A 57 3.41 -10.96 2.27
N LYS A 58 3.62 -11.79 3.27
CA LYS A 58 2.84 -11.80 4.52
C LYS A 58 3.76 -11.84 5.73
N ASN A 59 3.44 -11.05 6.76
CA ASN A 59 4.13 -11.13 8.04
C ASN A 59 3.39 -12.05 9.03
N ALA A 60 4.06 -12.42 10.13
CA ALA A 60 3.47 -13.26 11.17
C ALA A 60 2.26 -12.62 11.87
N GLY A 61 2.17 -11.28 11.89
CA GLY A 61 1.03 -10.53 12.41
C GLY A 61 -0.20 -10.51 11.51
N GLY A 62 -0.13 -11.14 10.33
CA GLY A 62 -1.25 -11.24 9.39
C GLY A 62 -1.34 -10.11 8.36
N LEU A 63 -0.50 -9.07 8.47
CA LEU A 63 -0.41 -8.00 7.47
C LEU A 63 0.17 -8.55 6.16
N GLN A 64 -0.46 -8.16 5.06
CA GLN A 64 -0.05 -8.53 3.72
C GLN A 64 0.45 -7.32 2.95
N LEU A 65 1.53 -7.50 2.19
CA LEU A 65 2.03 -6.56 1.20
C LEU A 65 1.83 -7.15 -0.20
N HIS A 66 1.29 -6.35 -1.11
CA HIS A 66 1.31 -6.66 -2.53
C HIS A 66 2.31 -5.72 -3.18
N LEU A 67 3.46 -6.27 -3.57
CA LEU A 67 4.51 -5.51 -4.26
C LEU A 67 4.27 -5.56 -5.76
N PHE A 68 4.32 -4.40 -6.41
CA PHE A 68 4.22 -4.26 -7.86
C PHE A 68 5.47 -3.57 -8.37
N LYS A 69 6.10 -4.10 -9.41
CA LYS A 69 7.22 -3.42 -10.06
C LYS A 69 6.69 -2.14 -10.72
N ALA A 70 7.32 -1.02 -10.43
CA ALA A 70 6.99 0.26 -11.03
C ALA A 70 7.64 0.42 -12.41
N ASP A 71 6.95 1.11 -13.32
CA ASP A 71 7.44 1.39 -14.67
C ASP A 71 8.69 2.30 -14.68
N ALA A 72 8.88 3.11 -13.63
CA ALA A 72 10.01 4.02 -13.48
C ALA A 72 10.59 4.01 -12.05
N GLY A 73 11.91 4.21 -11.94
CA GLY A 73 12.60 4.45 -10.67
C GLY A 73 12.51 5.91 -10.23
N HIS A 74 12.97 6.23 -9.02
CA HIS A 74 13.00 7.62 -8.55
C HIS A 74 13.98 8.47 -9.39
N GLU A 75 13.56 9.65 -9.79
CA GLU A 75 14.45 10.69 -10.32
C GLU A 75 15.13 11.42 -9.16
N ASN A 76 16.46 11.56 -9.22
CA ASN A 76 17.27 12.34 -8.26
C ASN A 76 17.03 12.00 -6.77
N ASN A 77 16.57 10.78 -6.46
CA ASN A 77 16.27 10.35 -5.09
C ASN A 77 15.17 11.16 -4.37
N GLN A 78 14.28 11.85 -5.10
CA GLN A 78 13.22 12.68 -4.50
C GLN A 78 11.98 11.87 -4.09
N ASN A 79 11.29 12.32 -3.02
CA ASN A 79 10.09 11.64 -2.50
C ASN A 79 8.88 11.94 -3.38
N ILE A 80 8.65 11.01 -4.27
CA ILE A 80 7.67 11.15 -5.31
C ILE A 80 6.22 11.25 -4.83
N LEU A 81 5.88 10.64 -3.69
CA LEU A 81 4.52 10.68 -3.14
C LEU A 81 4.10 12.08 -2.67
N MET A 82 5.04 13.01 -2.47
CA MET A 82 4.75 14.37 -2.00
C MET A 82 5.10 15.46 -3.02
N ASP A 83 6.01 15.21 -3.97
CA ASP A 83 6.72 16.31 -4.66
C ASP A 83 6.51 16.37 -6.20
N PHE A 84 5.74 15.46 -6.83
CA PHE A 84 5.56 15.43 -8.30
C PHE A 84 4.12 15.66 -8.78
N LYS A 85 3.96 16.53 -9.79
CA LYS A 85 2.64 17.00 -10.28
C LYS A 85 1.98 16.08 -11.33
N ASP A 86 2.75 15.38 -12.18
CA ASP A 86 2.22 14.81 -13.44
C ASP A 86 2.56 13.33 -13.72
N VAL A 87 3.43 12.67 -12.93
CA VAL A 87 3.86 11.27 -13.14
C VAL A 87 3.74 10.49 -11.83
N LYS A 88 3.30 9.23 -11.88
CA LYS A 88 3.18 8.34 -10.71
C LYS A 88 4.39 7.40 -10.63
N TYR A 89 5.01 7.29 -9.47
CA TYR A 89 6.22 6.49 -9.22
C TYR A 89 6.05 5.65 -7.90
N PRO A 90 7.03 4.80 -7.49
CA PRO A 90 6.92 3.86 -6.36
C PRO A 90 6.35 4.45 -5.07
N GLY A 91 5.61 3.65 -4.30
CA GLY A 91 4.96 4.10 -3.08
C GLY A 91 3.72 3.30 -2.72
N HIS A 92 2.99 3.75 -1.70
CA HIS A 92 1.67 3.20 -1.36
C HIS A 92 0.73 3.35 -2.56
N THR A 93 0.29 2.24 -3.16
CA THR A 93 -0.64 2.27 -4.30
C THR A 93 -2.08 2.26 -3.83
N HIS A 94 -2.39 1.39 -2.86
CA HIS A 94 -3.72 1.25 -2.31
C HIS A 94 -3.71 0.51 -0.96
N ALA A 95 -4.78 0.74 -0.20
CA ALA A 95 -5.14 -0.02 0.98
C ALA A 95 -6.38 -0.85 0.68
N SER A 96 -6.37 -2.11 1.09
CA SER A 96 -7.57 -2.96 1.10
C SER A 96 -7.99 -3.21 2.54
N PHE A 97 -9.30 -3.12 2.80
CA PHE A 97 -9.88 -3.31 4.14
C PHE A 97 -10.77 -4.53 4.17
N LEU A 98 -10.85 -5.16 5.34
CA LEU A 98 -11.83 -6.19 5.63
C LEU A 98 -13.16 -5.54 5.98
N VAL A 99 -14.24 -6.05 5.40
CA VAL A 99 -15.63 -5.68 5.71
C VAL A 99 -16.43 -6.95 6.04
N PRO A 100 -17.44 -6.88 6.93
CA PRO A 100 -18.39 -7.96 7.13
C PRO A 100 -19.11 -8.33 5.83
N SER A 101 -19.41 -9.61 5.65
CA SER A 101 -20.25 -10.13 4.56
C SER A 101 -21.69 -9.65 4.66
#